data_AF-X0VHE1-F1
#
_entry.id   AF-X0VHE1-F1
#
_cell.length_a   1.000
_cell.length_b   1.000
_cell.length_c   1.000
_cell.angle_alpha   90.00
_cell.angle_beta   90.00
_cell.angle_gamma   90.00
#
_symmetry.space_group_name_H-M   'P 1'
#
loop_
_entity.id
_entity.type
_entity.pdbx_description
1 polymer ?
#
loop_
_entity_poly.entity_id
_entity_poly.type
_entity_poly.pdbx_seq_one_letter_code
_entity_poly.pdbx_strand_id
1 'polypeptide(L)'
;MSSHLDRLWLFIVAFLLLSLVCGGIVLAVKQNSHQVVEMSLSSATPPQYEGEICISGAVVNPGFYPAKSDDTIDALIQAAGPMPDADLSHIKST
;
A
#
# COMPACT_ATOMS: atom_id res chain seq x y z
N MET A 1 -15.25 -60.09 22.93
CA MET A 1 -15.67 -58.99 23.81
C MET A 1 -14.81 -57.75 23.54
N SER A 2 -14.75 -57.27 22.29
CA SER A 2 -13.83 -56.19 21.86
C SER A 2 -14.48 -55.13 20.97
N SER A 3 -15.68 -55.38 20.44
CA SER A 3 -16.41 -54.46 19.55
C SER A 3 -16.69 -53.07 20.16
N HIS A 4 -16.85 -53.00 21.49
CA HIS A 4 -17.04 -51.73 22.19
C HIS A 4 -15.75 -50.91 22.28
N LEU A 5 -14.59 -51.57 22.43
CA LEU A 5 -13.28 -50.92 22.50
C LEU A 5 -12.88 -50.36 21.13
N ASP A 6 -13.13 -51.10 20.05
CA ASP A 6 -12.86 -50.62 18.69
C ASP A 6 -13.68 -49.38 18.35
N ARG A 7 -14.96 -49.38 18.72
CA ARG A 7 -15.87 -48.24 18.50
C ARG A 7 -15.45 -47.01 19.32
N LEU A 8 -15.05 -47.20 20.57
CA LEU A 8 -14.52 -46.12 21.43
C LEU A 8 -13.19 -45.58 20.92
N TRP A 9 -12.30 -46.46 20.47
CA TRP A 9 -11.01 -46.08 19.91
C TRP A 9 -11.18 -45.26 18.63
N LEU A 10 -12.12 -45.62 17.77
CA LEU A 10 -12.50 -44.82 16.60
C LEU A 10 -13.00 -43.43 16.99
N PHE A 11 -13.80 -43.30 18.04
CA PHE A 11 -14.24 -41.98 18.53
C PHE A 11 -13.07 -41.15 19.07
N ILE A 12 -12.13 -41.76 19.80
CA ILE A 12 -10.95 -41.07 20.33
C ILE A 12 -10.07 -40.56 19.21
N VAL A 13 -9.79 -41.41 18.21
CA VAL A 13 -8.97 -41.03 17.04
C VAL A 13 -9.68 -39.94 16.22
N ALA A 14 -11.00 -40.06 16.02
CA ALA A 14 -11.77 -39.04 15.32
C ALA A 14 -11.73 -37.69 16.05
N PHE A 15 -11.86 -37.68 17.38
CA PHE A 15 -11.80 -36.46 18.18
C PHE A 15 -10.41 -35.84 18.18
N LEU A 16 -9.36 -36.67 18.21
CA LEU A 16 -7.96 -36.24 18.12
C LEU A 16 -7.68 -35.57 16.78
N LEU A 17 -8.12 -36.19 15.68
CA LEU A 17 -7.99 -35.61 14.33
C LEU A 17 -8.79 -34.31 14.22
N LEU A 18 -10.01 -34.27 14.75
CA LEU A 18 -10.84 -33.06 14.74
C LEU A 18 -10.17 -31.91 15.49
N SER A 19 -9.59 -32.17 16.67
CA SER A 19 -8.85 -31.17 17.45
C SER A 19 -7.61 -30.68 16.70
N LEU A 20 -6.87 -31.57 16.05
CA LEU A 20 -5.69 -31.23 15.26
C LEU A 20 -6.05 -30.35 14.04
N VAL A 21 -7.15 -30.68 13.35
CA VAL A 21 -7.67 -29.91 12.23
C VAL A 21 -8.14 -28.53 12.69
N CYS A 22 -8.91 -28.45 13.77
CA CYS A 22 -9.34 -27.16 14.35
C CYS A 22 -8.14 -26.29 14.76
N GLY A 23 -7.13 -26.87 15.40
CA GLY A 23 -5.90 -26.16 15.78
C GLY A 23 -5.13 -25.65 14.56
N GLY A 24 -4.98 -26.49 13.53
CA GLY A 24 -4.35 -26.13 12.26
C GLY A 24 -5.09 -25.00 11.54
N ILE A 25 -6.43 -25.06 11.49
CA ILE A 25 -7.26 -24.00 10.90
C ILE A 25 -7.11 -22.69 11.67
N VAL A 26 -7.12 -22.71 13.00
CA VAL A 26 -6.93 -21.48 13.81
C VAL A 26 -5.55 -20.87 13.61
N LEU A 27 -4.49 -21.68 13.53
CA LEU A 27 -3.14 -21.23 13.22
C LEU A 27 -3.05 -20.63 11.80
N ALA A 28 -3.67 -21.29 10.82
CA ALA A 28 -3.73 -20.83 9.44
C ALA A 28 -4.54 -19.53 9.29
N VAL A 29 -5.68 -19.42 9.97
CA VAL A 29 -6.51 -18.20 10.02
C VAL A 29 -5.73 -17.07 10.67
N LYS A 30 -5.07 -17.31 11.81
CA LYS A 30 -4.24 -16.31 12.49
C LYS A 30 -3.05 -15.85 11.63
N GLN A 31 -2.46 -16.75 10.84
CA GLN A 31 -1.44 -16.39 9.85
C GLN A 31 -2.01 -15.60 8.68
N ASN A 32 -3.22 -15.95 8.20
CA ASN A 32 -3.88 -15.24 7.11
C ASN A 32 -4.47 -13.87 7.53
N SER A 33 -4.76 -13.67 8.83
CA SER A 33 -5.05 -12.35 9.41
C SER A 33 -3.82 -11.44 9.50
N HIS A 34 -2.66 -11.90 9.03
CA HIS A 34 -1.44 -11.11 8.86
C HIS A 34 -1.16 -10.80 7.37
N GLN A 35 -2.18 -10.72 6.50
CA GLN A 35 -2.16 -9.71 5.43
C GLN A 35 -2.20 -8.35 6.14
N VAL A 36 -1.13 -7.57 6.28
CA VAL A 36 -0.32 -6.94 5.23
C VAL A 36 -1.25 -6.37 4.15
N VAL A 37 -1.45 -5.05 4.24
CA VAL A 37 -2.07 -4.17 3.23
C VAL A 37 -3.58 -4.33 3.07
N GLU A 38 -4.33 -3.56 3.86
CA GLU A 38 -5.19 -2.53 3.29
C GLU A 38 -4.99 -1.28 4.15
N MET A 39 -4.08 -0.42 3.72
CA MET A 39 -4.27 0.99 4.04
C MET A 39 -5.62 1.32 3.44
N SER A 40 -6.65 1.45 4.27
CA SER A 40 -7.88 2.16 3.92
C SER A 40 -7.52 3.62 3.61
N LEU A 41 -6.77 3.88 2.55
CA LEU A 41 -7.09 5.00 1.68
C LEU A 41 -8.32 4.54 0.92
N SER A 42 -9.46 4.78 1.57
CA SER A 42 -10.73 5.00 0.89
C SER A 42 -10.45 5.66 -0.44
N SER A 43 -10.86 4.98 -1.51
CA SER A 43 -10.92 5.39 -2.89
C SER A 43 -11.12 6.90 -3.08
N ALA A 44 -10.04 7.66 -2.98
CA ALA A 44 -9.89 8.90 -3.70
C ALA A 44 -9.11 8.48 -4.94
N THR A 45 -9.75 8.53 -6.11
CA THR A 45 -9.08 8.54 -7.40
C THR A 45 -7.70 9.15 -7.22
N PRO A 46 -6.58 8.40 -7.35
CA PRO A 46 -5.28 9.05 -7.32
C PRO A 46 -5.38 10.12 -8.41
N PRO A 47 -5.23 11.42 -8.08
CA PRO A 47 -5.06 12.39 -9.14
C PRO A 47 -3.90 11.82 -9.95
N GLN A 48 -4.09 11.70 -11.27
CA GLN A 48 -3.07 11.15 -12.15
C GLN A 48 -1.85 12.07 -12.11
N TYR A 49 -1.04 11.92 -11.07
CA TYR A 49 0.26 12.52 -10.93
C TYR A 49 1.17 11.56 -11.68
N GLU A 50 1.53 11.96 -12.89
CA GLU A 50 2.40 11.18 -13.75
C GLU A 50 3.85 11.15 -13.22
N GLY A 51 4.18 12.08 -12.32
CA GLY A 51 5.42 12.06 -11.58
C GLY A 51 5.52 13.18 -10.56
N GLU A 52 6.61 13.14 -9.79
CA GLU A 52 7.03 14.23 -8.91
C GLU A 52 8.15 14.99 -9.63
N ILE A 53 7.97 16.30 -9.83
CA ILE A 53 8.99 17.15 -10.44
C ILE A 53 9.73 17.89 -9.32
N CYS A 54 11.04 17.76 -9.28
CA CYS A 54 11.89 18.51 -8.36
C CYS A 54 12.13 19.92 -8.93
N ILE A 55 11.60 20.92 -8.25
CA ILE A 55 11.79 22.34 -8.58
C ILE A 55 12.84 22.90 -7.63
N SER A 56 13.91 23.45 -8.18
CA SER A 56 15.03 24.03 -7.44
C SER A 56 15.60 25.23 -8.19
N GLY A 57 16.23 26.17 -7.49
CA GLY A 57 16.80 27.39 -8.09
C GLY A 57 16.19 28.67 -7.49
N ALA A 58 15.91 29.66 -8.34
CA ALA A 58 15.36 30.97 -7.96
C ALA A 58 13.84 30.91 -7.69
N VAL A 59 13.43 30.01 -6.79
CA VAL A 59 12.05 29.84 -6.32
C VAL A 59 11.98 30.02 -4.81
N VAL A 60 10.86 30.51 -4.30
CA VAL A 60 10.63 30.77 -2.87
C VAL A 60 10.58 29.46 -2.08
N ASN A 61 9.96 28.41 -2.65
CA ASN A 61 9.84 27.10 -2.02
C ASN A 61 10.40 26.00 -2.94
N PRO A 62 11.69 25.65 -2.83
CA PRO A 62 12.25 24.51 -3.55
C PRO A 62 11.72 23.19 -2.96
N GLY A 63 11.49 22.19 -3.82
CA GLY A 63 10.98 20.90 -3.37
C GLY A 63 10.37 20.06 -4.49
N PHE A 64 9.77 18.94 -4.10
CA PHE A 64 9.05 18.04 -5.00
C PHE A 64 7.60 18.49 -5.10
N TYR A 65 7.17 18.77 -6.32
CA TYR A 65 5.80 19.14 -6.64
C TYR A 65 5.15 18.04 -7.46
N PRO A 66 3.95 17.59 -7.08
CA PRO A 66 3.25 16.55 -7.82
C PRO A 66 2.76 17.14 -9.15
N ALA A 67 3.19 16.54 -10.27
CA ALA A 67 2.90 17.01 -11.61
C ALA A 67 1.90 16.07 -12.30
N LYS A 68 0.83 16.65 -12.86
CA LYS A 68 -0.14 15.91 -13.67
C LYS A 68 0.22 16.01 -15.15
N SER A 69 -0.22 15.05 -15.96
CA SER A 69 0.00 15.05 -17.42
C SER A 69 -0.51 16.31 -18.13
N ASP A 70 -1.53 16.96 -17.54
CA ASP A 70 -2.17 18.17 -18.06
C ASP A 70 -1.61 19.46 -17.44
N ASP A 71 -0.77 19.35 -16.39
CA ASP A 71 -0.17 20.52 -15.75
C ASP A 71 0.99 21.05 -16.62
N THR A 72 0.93 22.34 -16.96
CA THR A 72 2.03 23.02 -17.65
C THR A 72 3.15 23.30 -16.65
N ILE A 73 4.40 23.21 -17.10
CA ILE A 73 5.60 23.53 -16.28
C ILE A 73 5.46 24.91 -15.61
N ASP A 74 4.88 25.89 -16.30
CA ASP A 74 4.60 27.24 -15.76
C ASP A 74 3.72 27.22 -14.51
N ALA A 75 2.69 26.36 -14.48
CA ALA A 75 1.79 26.23 -13.34
C ALA A 75 2.50 25.66 -12.12
N LEU A 76 3.42 24.71 -12.34
CA LEU A 76 4.24 24.11 -11.30
C LEU A 76 5.29 25.10 -10.76
N ILE A 77 5.93 25.88 -11.64
CA ILE A 77 6.85 26.95 -11.23
C ILE A 77 6.11 28.02 -10.43
N GLN A 78 4.91 28.43 -10.87
CA GLN A 78 4.06 29.37 -10.12
C GLN A 78 3.68 28.83 -8.74
N ALA A 79 3.45 27.52 -8.61
CA ALA A 79 3.18 26.88 -7.31
C ALA A 79 4.41 26.90 -6.38
N ALA A 80 5.62 26.82 -6.93
CA ALA A 80 6.87 26.98 -6.17
C ALA A 80 7.17 28.46 -5.81
N GLY A 81 6.53 29.39 -6.52
CA GLY A 81 6.68 30.84 -6.35
C GLY A 81 8.02 31.32 -6.92
N PRO A 82 8.11 31.68 -8.21
CA PRO A 82 9.36 32.16 -8.78
C PRO A 82 9.75 33.50 -8.17
N MET A 83 11.05 33.69 -7.92
CA MET A 83 11.57 35.00 -7.50
C MET A 83 11.54 35.99 -8.68
N PRO A 84 11.46 37.31 -8.43
CA PRO A 84 11.43 38.33 -9.49
C PRO A 84 12.66 38.34 -10.42
N ASP A 85 13.77 37.75 -9.96
CA ASP A 85 15.04 37.60 -10.69
C ASP A 85 15.18 36.20 -11.32
N ALA A 86 14.11 35.39 -11.31
CA ALA A 86 14.13 34.06 -11.91
C ALA A 86 14.13 34.15 -13.43
N ASP A 87 15.14 33.56 -14.06
CA ASP A 87 15.21 33.41 -15.52
C ASP A 87 14.28 32.27 -15.98
N LEU A 88 13.04 32.63 -16.33
CA LEU A 88 12.04 31.71 -16.86
C LEU A 88 12.30 31.34 -18.34
N SER A 89 13.30 31.95 -18.99
CA SER A 89 13.64 31.71 -20.41
C SER A 89 14.51 30.46 -20.63
N HIS A 90 15.17 29.96 -19.58
CA HIS A 90 16.14 28.88 -19.66
C HIS A 90 15.79 27.70 -18.74
N ILE A 91 14.62 27.10 -18.96
CA ILE A 91 14.19 25.92 -18.20
C ILE A 91 14.86 24.67 -18.79
N LYS A 92 15.69 23.97 -18.00
CA LYS A 92 16.34 22.71 -18.41
C LYS A 92 15.61 21.51 -17.82
N SER A 93 15.05 20.66 -18.68
CA SER A 93 14.55 19.32 -18.33
C SER A 93 15.65 18.29 -18.62
N THR A 94 16.11 17.54 -17.62
CA THR A 94 17.16 16.49 -17.76
C THR A 94 16.67 15.17 -17.21
#